data_AF-A0AAD9D938-F1
#
_entry.id   AF-A0AAD9D938-F1
#
_cell.length_a   1.000
_cell.length_b   1.000
_cell.length_c   1.000
_cell.angle_alpha   90.00
_cell.angle_beta   90.00
_cell.angle_gamma   90.00
#
_symmetry.space_group_name_H-M   'P 1'
#
loop_
_entity.id
_entity.type
_entity.pdbx_description
1 polymer ?
#
loop_
_entity_poly.entity_id
_entity_poly.type
_entity_poly.pdbx_seq_one_letter_code
_entity_poly.pdbx_strand_id
1 'polypeptide(L)'
;MHSSLPTYCCSHCCSRSFIIKIGTTNKTKANILLNMIRTLITILALLGLPATLLAFSTHPIKIMTRQSPAATTTTLYYHPAVFEKAVECAQNYGMCDVDELLNLAEQLDQYNGCYYEDEAEACQKEIDDRHDLVDVLLLQTELQQRDDYTKKANLFAHDVKADKDMHDRDNFIDNISPEMDV
;
A
#
# COMPACT_ATOMS: atom_id res chain seq x y z
N MET A 1 -26.78 -42.68 -73.91
CA MET A 1 -25.90 -43.57 -73.13
C MET A 1 -26.09 -43.22 -71.66
N HIS A 2 -26.47 -44.23 -70.88
CA HIS A 2 -26.88 -44.19 -69.48
C HIS A 2 -25.70 -44.14 -68.51
N SER A 3 -25.82 -43.39 -67.41
CA SER A 3 -25.36 -43.77 -66.05
C SER A 3 -26.05 -42.83 -65.04
N SER A 4 -27.14 -43.24 -64.38
CA SER A 4 -27.23 -43.95 -63.08
C SER A 4 -27.23 -43.03 -61.83
N LEU A 5 -28.44 -42.89 -61.26
CA LEU A 5 -28.84 -42.57 -59.86
C LEU A 5 -28.09 -43.42 -58.79
N PRO A 6 -28.20 -43.20 -57.44
CA PRO A 6 -29.33 -42.57 -56.73
C PRO A 6 -29.05 -41.67 -55.50
N THR A 7 -30.09 -40.91 -55.17
CA THR A 7 -30.49 -40.34 -53.87
C THR A 7 -30.65 -41.38 -52.75
N TYR A 8 -30.23 -41.02 -51.52
CA TYR A 8 -30.85 -41.45 -50.25
C TYR A 8 -30.74 -40.36 -49.17
N CYS A 9 -31.86 -40.08 -48.51
CA CYS A 9 -32.03 -39.17 -47.37
C CYS A 9 -31.84 -39.89 -46.02
N CYS A 10 -31.41 -39.16 -44.97
CA CYS A 10 -32.00 -39.16 -43.61
C CYS A 10 -31.25 -38.12 -42.75
N SER A 11 -31.92 -37.11 -42.20
CA SER A 11 -32.73 -37.15 -40.97
C SER A 11 -31.88 -37.47 -39.73
N HIS A 12 -31.25 -36.44 -39.14
CA HIS A 12 -30.97 -36.21 -37.72
C HIS A 12 -29.84 -35.17 -37.59
N CYS A 13 -30.20 -33.89 -37.49
CA CYS A 13 -29.34 -32.90 -36.82
C CYS A 13 -29.41 -33.19 -35.31
N CYS A 14 -28.49 -34.03 -34.83
CA CYS A 14 -28.23 -34.24 -33.41
C CYS A 14 -26.86 -33.63 -33.08
N SER A 15 -26.85 -32.76 -32.06
CA SER A 15 -25.70 -32.06 -31.51
C SER A 15 -24.41 -32.88 -31.47
N ARG A 16 -23.33 -32.34 -32.03
CA ARG A 16 -21.96 -32.74 -31.67
C ARG A 16 -21.24 -31.54 -31.07
N SER A 17 -21.19 -31.54 -29.74
CA SER A 17 -20.26 -30.75 -28.95
C SER A 17 -18.82 -31.05 -29.40
N PHE A 18 -18.10 -30.02 -29.80
CA PHE A 18 -16.68 -30.07 -30.10
C PHE A 18 -15.92 -30.09 -28.76
N ILE A 19 -15.55 -31.28 -28.28
CA ILE A 19 -14.63 -31.40 -27.15
C ILE A 19 -13.21 -31.19 -27.69
N ILE A 20 -12.64 -30.01 -27.45
CA ILE A 20 -11.21 -29.76 -27.60
C ILE A 20 -10.51 -30.50 -26.46
N LYS A 21 -9.85 -31.61 -26.80
CA LYS A 21 -8.99 -32.36 -25.89
C LYS A 21 -7.66 -31.60 -25.77
N ILE A 22 -7.54 -30.71 -24.79
CA ILE A 22 -6.28 -30.02 -24.49
C ILE A 22 -5.33 -31.06 -23.87
N GLY A 23 -4.34 -31.49 -24.65
CA GLY A 23 -3.29 -32.40 -24.23
C GLY A 23 -2.44 -31.79 -23.12
N THR A 24 -2.30 -32.53 -22.02
CA THR A 24 -1.49 -32.17 -20.85
C THR A 24 0.00 -32.22 -21.16
N THR A 25 0.65 -31.07 -21.37
CA THR A 25 2.13 -30.96 -21.47
C THR A 25 2.74 -30.07 -20.39
N ASN A 26 2.07 -29.92 -19.23
CA ASN A 26 2.47 -28.97 -18.19
C ASN A 26 3.36 -29.55 -17.07
N LYS A 27 3.49 -30.88 -16.94
CA LYS A 27 4.22 -31.50 -15.80
C LYS A 27 5.73 -31.47 -15.96
N THR A 28 6.26 -31.56 -17.17
CA THR A 28 7.72 -31.65 -17.39
C THR A 28 8.41 -30.30 -17.24
N LYS A 29 7.76 -29.20 -17.68
CA LYS A 29 8.30 -27.83 -17.52
C LYS A 29 8.32 -27.38 -16.06
N ALA A 30 7.32 -27.76 -15.26
CA ALA A 30 7.26 -27.45 -13.85
C ALA A 30 8.41 -28.11 -13.04
N ASN A 31 8.76 -29.36 -13.35
CA ASN A 31 9.85 -30.06 -12.68
C ASN A 31 11.24 -29.51 -13.04
N ILE A 32 11.44 -29.06 -14.29
CA ILE A 32 12.69 -28.41 -14.71
C ILE A 32 12.85 -27.05 -14.02
N LEU A 33 11.78 -26.26 -13.95
CA LEU A 33 11.79 -24.97 -13.25
C LEU A 33 12.07 -25.14 -11.75
N LEU A 34 11.46 -26.16 -11.11
CA LEU A 34 11.64 -26.43 -9.69
C LEU A 34 13.08 -26.88 -9.36
N ASN A 35 13.70 -27.67 -10.24
CA ASN A 35 15.10 -28.07 -10.08
C ASN A 35 16.08 -26.91 -10.31
N MET A 36 15.81 -26.01 -11.25
CA MET A 36 16.61 -24.80 -11.47
C MET A 36 16.53 -23.84 -10.28
N ILE A 37 15.37 -23.67 -9.66
CA ILE A 37 15.22 -22.83 -8.46
C ILE A 37 16.00 -23.43 -7.28
N ARG A 38 15.95 -24.76 -7.11
CA ARG A 38 16.69 -25.44 -6.03
C ARG A 38 18.20 -25.30 -6.18
N THR A 39 18.75 -25.42 -7.39
CA THR A 39 20.19 -25.25 -7.62
C THR A 39 20.63 -23.80 -7.39
N LEU A 40 19.81 -22.83 -7.78
CA LEU A 40 20.10 -21.40 -7.55
C LEU A 40 20.16 -21.05 -6.05
N ILE A 41 19.21 -21.57 -5.25
CA ILE A 41 19.17 -21.37 -3.80
C ILE A 41 20.42 -21.98 -3.13
N THR A 42 20.85 -23.18 -3.56
CA THR A 42 22.05 -23.81 -3.00
C THR A 42 23.35 -23.08 -3.35
N ILE A 43 23.45 -22.47 -4.54
CA ILE A 43 24.61 -21.67 -4.92
C ILE A 43 24.66 -20.35 -4.14
N LEU A 44 23.50 -19.71 -3.90
CA LEU A 44 23.42 -18.51 -3.07
C LEU A 44 23.84 -18.74 -1.62
N ALA A 45 23.55 -19.92 -1.05
CA ALA A 45 23.94 -20.29 0.31
C ALA A 45 25.45 -20.55 0.47
N LEU A 46 26.15 -20.92 -0.60
CA LEU A 46 27.61 -21.16 -0.60
C LEU A 46 28.44 -19.88 -0.75
N LEU A 47 27.83 -18.78 -1.20
CA LEU A 47 28.54 -17.51 -1.43
C LEU A 47 28.70 -16.63 -0.19
N GLY A 48 28.31 -17.11 1.01
CA GLY A 48 28.75 -16.52 2.28
C GLY A 48 28.56 -15.00 2.37
N LEU A 49 27.50 -14.46 1.75
CA LEU A 49 27.13 -13.07 1.94
C LEU A 49 26.51 -12.99 3.33
N PRO A 50 27.11 -12.24 4.29
CA PRO A 50 26.43 -11.97 5.54
C PRO A 50 25.15 -11.25 5.17
N ALA A 51 24.02 -11.93 5.37
CA ALA A 51 22.73 -11.29 5.40
C ALA A 51 22.81 -10.26 6.53
N THR A 52 23.12 -9.01 6.19
CA THR A 52 22.78 -7.88 7.01
C THR A 52 21.26 -7.88 7.05
N LEU A 53 20.74 -8.58 8.06
CA LEU A 53 19.36 -8.46 8.49
C LEU A 53 19.13 -6.98 8.72
N LEU A 54 18.43 -6.33 7.79
CA LEU A 54 17.60 -5.19 8.14
C LEU A 54 16.56 -5.77 9.10
N ALA A 55 16.90 -5.73 10.40
CA ALA A 55 15.94 -5.92 11.46
C ALA A 55 14.97 -4.74 11.39
N PHE A 56 13.97 -4.84 10.51
CA PHE A 56 12.75 -4.07 10.65
C PHE A 56 12.09 -4.61 11.91
N SER A 57 12.41 -3.91 12.99
CA SER A 57 11.78 -4.04 14.29
C SER A 57 10.30 -3.74 14.12
N THR A 58 9.50 -4.77 13.84
CA THR A 58 8.04 -4.72 13.96
C THR A 58 7.68 -4.77 15.43
N HIS A 59 8.12 -3.79 16.21
CA HIS A 59 7.49 -3.56 17.50
C HIS A 59 6.10 -3.01 17.17
N PRO A 60 5.01 -3.72 17.52
CA PRO A 60 3.71 -3.05 17.52
C PRO A 60 3.88 -1.82 18.41
N ILE A 61 3.59 -0.63 17.86
CA ILE A 61 3.53 0.61 18.63
C ILE A 61 2.49 0.35 19.72
N LYS A 62 2.96 -0.01 20.91
CA LYS A 62 2.13 -0.29 22.05
C LYS A 62 1.81 1.06 22.65
N ILE A 63 0.86 1.76 22.04
CA ILE A 63 0.31 3.01 22.59
C ILE A 63 -0.38 2.61 23.90
N MET A 64 0.34 2.75 25.02
CA MET A 64 -0.23 2.55 26.35
C MET A 64 -1.06 3.78 26.68
N THR A 65 -2.37 3.72 26.41
CA THR A 65 -3.35 4.64 27.00
C THR A 65 -3.37 4.40 28.51
N ARG A 66 -2.64 5.22 29.28
CA ARG A 66 -2.53 5.12 30.75
C ARG A 66 -3.50 6.09 31.40
N GLN A 67 -4.50 5.56 32.12
CA GLN A 67 -5.39 6.34 33.00
C GLN A 67 -4.59 6.98 34.13
N SER A 68 -4.77 8.29 34.33
CA SER A 68 -4.03 9.11 35.28
C SER A 68 -4.87 9.46 36.53
N PRO A 69 -4.32 9.38 37.76
CA PRO A 69 -4.89 10.03 38.93
C PRO A 69 -4.37 11.46 39.08
N ALA A 70 -5.27 12.34 39.55
CA ALA A 70 -5.06 13.78 39.66
C ALA A 70 -4.15 14.16 40.86
N ALA A 71 -3.16 15.03 40.61
CA ALA A 71 -2.55 15.88 41.63
C ALA A 71 -2.08 17.21 41.01
N THR A 72 -2.30 18.30 41.74
CA THR A 72 -2.30 19.69 41.26
C THR A 72 -1.08 20.44 41.80
N THR A 73 -0.20 20.96 40.93
CA THR A 73 0.71 22.09 41.26
C THR A 73 0.99 22.93 40.01
N THR A 74 0.87 24.25 40.12
CA THR A 74 1.04 25.26 39.07
C THR A 74 2.49 25.37 38.56
N THR A 75 2.81 24.60 37.54
CA THR A 75 3.82 24.85 36.51
C THR A 75 3.09 24.96 35.17
N LEU A 76 3.70 25.52 34.11
CA LEU A 76 3.09 25.66 32.78
C LEU A 76 2.34 24.37 32.41
N TYR A 77 1.01 24.42 32.50
CA TYR A 77 0.15 23.23 32.63
C TYR A 77 0.15 22.49 31.29
N TYR A 78 1.06 21.54 31.12
CA TYR A 78 0.91 20.52 30.10
C TYR A 78 -0.40 19.79 30.38
N HIS A 79 -1.40 20.06 29.56
CA HIS A 79 -2.70 19.47 29.73
C HIS A 79 -2.65 18.08 29.12
N PRO A 80 -3.01 17.01 29.87
CA PRO A 80 -3.18 15.67 29.30
C PRO A 80 -4.00 15.65 28.00
N ALA A 81 -4.91 16.62 27.84
CA ALA A 81 -5.69 16.84 26.63
C ALA A 81 -4.84 17.09 25.36
N VAL A 82 -3.71 17.80 25.44
CA VAL A 82 -2.84 18.04 24.28
C VAL A 82 -2.20 16.73 23.81
N PHE A 83 -1.69 15.95 24.76
CA PHE A 83 -1.12 14.63 24.47
C PHE A 83 -2.16 13.65 23.93
N GLU A 84 -3.33 13.57 24.59
CA GLU A 84 -4.44 12.72 24.15
C GLU A 84 -4.91 13.10 22.74
N LYS A 85 -5.01 14.40 22.45
CA LYS A 85 -5.37 14.90 21.13
C LYS A 85 -4.31 14.58 20.08
N ALA A 86 -3.04 14.79 20.40
CA ALA A 86 -1.93 14.44 19.53
C ALA A 86 -1.90 12.94 19.21
N VAL A 87 -2.16 12.08 20.20
CA VAL A 87 -2.29 10.64 19.98
C VAL A 87 -3.49 10.31 19.09
N GLU A 88 -4.64 10.96 19.30
CA GLU A 88 -5.82 10.78 18.45
C GLU A 88 -5.51 11.15 16.98
N CYS A 89 -4.85 12.29 16.76
CA CYS A 89 -4.40 12.73 15.43
C CYS A 89 -3.41 11.72 14.82
N ALA A 90 -2.40 11.31 15.58
CA ALA A 90 -1.38 10.37 15.11
C ALA A 90 -1.98 8.99 14.75
N GLN A 91 -2.99 8.52 15.47
CA GLN A 91 -3.67 7.26 15.18
C GLN A 91 -4.58 7.33 13.95
N ASN A 92 -5.14 8.50 13.66
CA ASN A 92 -6.16 8.67 12.63
C ASN A 92 -5.68 9.66 11.55
N TYR A 93 -4.88 9.15 10.60
CA TYR A 93 -4.37 9.94 9.49
C TYR A 93 -5.50 10.68 8.75
N GLY A 94 -5.34 12.00 8.60
CA GLY A 94 -6.31 12.88 7.92
C GLY A 94 -7.47 13.37 8.79
N MET A 95 -7.52 13.00 10.07
CA MET A 95 -8.51 13.52 11.02
C MET A 95 -8.21 14.95 11.44
N CYS A 96 -6.93 15.25 11.67
CA CYS A 96 -6.44 16.57 12.03
C CYS A 96 -5.84 17.23 10.80
N ASP A 97 -6.10 18.53 10.64
CA ASP A 97 -5.54 19.33 9.56
C ASP A 97 -4.07 19.70 9.83
N VAL A 98 -3.39 20.19 8.80
CA VAL A 98 -1.97 20.56 8.86
C VAL A 98 -1.68 21.59 9.96
N ASP A 99 -2.55 22.58 10.16
CA ASP A 99 -2.31 23.64 11.13
C ASP A 99 -2.47 23.10 12.57
N GLU A 100 -3.46 22.23 12.79
CA GLU A 100 -3.64 21.53 14.06
C GLU A 100 -2.47 20.61 14.38
N LEU A 101 -1.99 19.82 13.41
CA LEU A 101 -0.83 18.93 13.58
C LEU A 101 0.44 19.71 13.97
N LEU A 102 0.71 20.82 13.30
CA LEU A 102 1.88 21.68 13.59
C LEU A 102 1.77 22.33 14.98
N ASN A 103 0.58 22.81 15.35
CA ASN A 103 0.35 23.42 16.65
C ASN A 103 0.50 22.40 17.80
N LEU A 104 -0.01 21.18 17.60
CA LEU A 104 0.16 20.09 18.58
C LEU A 104 1.63 19.69 18.71
N ALA A 105 2.34 19.56 17.59
CA ALA A 105 3.78 19.26 17.59
C ALA A 105 4.58 20.33 18.36
N GLU A 106 4.31 21.61 18.12
CA GLU A 106 4.97 22.72 18.83
C GLU A 106 4.70 22.69 20.35
N GLN A 107 3.44 22.49 20.74
CA GLN A 107 3.08 22.42 22.17
C GLN A 107 3.72 21.24 22.89
N LEU A 108 3.86 20.10 22.22
CA LEU A 108 4.54 18.92 22.77
C LEU A 108 6.06 19.13 22.90
N ASP A 109 6.70 19.74 21.88
CA ASP A 109 8.15 19.95 21.88
C ASP A 109 8.60 21.00 22.91
N GLN A 110 7.79 22.03 23.14
CA GLN A 110 8.10 23.09 24.11
C GLN A 110 8.00 22.63 25.57
N TYR A 111 7.27 21.55 25.85
CA TYR A 111 7.12 21.05 27.21
C TYR A 111 8.33 20.22 27.63
N ASN A 112 8.99 20.64 28.71
CA ASN A 112 10.20 20.00 29.25
C ASN A 112 9.95 19.30 30.61
N GLY A 113 8.69 19.17 31.03
CA GLY A 113 8.34 18.51 32.28
C GLY A 113 8.05 17.02 32.11
N CYS A 114 7.77 16.36 33.23
CA CYS A 114 7.35 14.96 33.30
C CYS A 114 6.16 14.85 34.25
N TYR A 115 5.20 14.00 33.92
CA TYR A 115 4.02 13.79 34.76
C TYR A 115 4.33 12.90 35.97
N TYR A 116 5.22 11.92 35.80
CA TYR A 116 5.65 11.01 36.86
C TYR A 116 7.04 11.40 37.34
N GLU A 117 7.11 12.15 38.45
CA GLU A 117 8.36 12.64 39.03
C GLU A 117 9.11 11.58 39.86
N ASP A 118 8.47 10.43 40.14
CA ASP A 118 8.95 9.48 41.15
C ASP A 118 10.18 8.66 40.69
N GLU A 119 10.45 8.58 39.39
CA GLU A 119 11.58 7.84 38.83
C GLU A 119 12.22 8.58 37.63
N ALA A 120 13.52 8.89 37.71
CA ALA A 120 14.24 9.62 36.66
C ALA A 120 14.19 8.91 35.28
N GLU A 121 14.19 7.58 35.27
CA GLU A 121 14.05 6.77 34.05
C GLU A 121 12.66 6.90 33.43
N ALA A 122 11.60 6.97 34.25
CA ALA A 122 10.23 7.14 33.77
C ALA A 122 10.03 8.53 33.14
N CYS A 123 10.63 9.55 33.73
CA CYS A 123 10.63 10.92 33.20
C CYS A 123 11.36 11.00 31.85
N GLN A 124 12.55 10.42 31.73
CA GLN A 124 13.27 10.41 30.44
C GLN A 124 12.47 9.68 29.36
N LYS A 125 11.88 8.54 29.70
CA LYS A 125 11.03 7.80 28.75
C LYS A 125 9.82 8.63 28.29
N GLU A 126 9.18 9.38 29.18
CA GLU A 126 8.05 10.24 28.81
C GLU A 126 8.49 11.38 27.86
N ILE A 127 9.68 11.93 28.07
CA ILE A 127 10.29 12.91 27.16
C ILE A 127 10.53 12.29 25.79
N ASP A 128 11.14 11.11 25.74
CA ASP A 128 11.42 10.40 24.50
C ASP A 128 10.13 10.05 23.75
N ASP A 129 9.13 9.47 24.44
CA ASP A 129 7.82 9.12 23.87
C ASP A 129 7.10 10.37 23.28
N ARG A 130 7.29 11.54 23.91
CA ARG A 130 6.71 12.81 23.45
C ARG A 130 7.39 13.32 22.18
N HIS A 131 8.72 13.27 22.11
CA HIS A 131 9.44 13.65 20.89
C HIS A 131 9.15 12.68 19.73
N ASP A 132 9.01 11.38 20.00
CA ASP A 132 8.57 10.40 19.01
C ASP A 132 7.18 10.76 18.45
N LEU A 133 6.27 11.22 19.32
CA LEU A 133 4.94 11.66 18.89
C LEU A 133 5.01 12.94 18.04
N VAL A 134 5.85 13.91 18.41
CA VAL A 134 6.12 15.12 17.62
C VAL A 134 6.58 14.75 16.21
N ASP A 135 7.56 13.85 16.09
CA ASP A 135 8.09 13.40 14.79
C ASP A 135 6.99 12.76 13.92
N VAL A 136 6.09 11.97 14.52
CA VAL A 136 4.95 11.38 13.80
C VAL A 136 3.99 12.45 13.29
N LEU A 137 3.66 13.47 14.10
CA LEU A 137 2.76 14.56 13.67
C LEU A 137 3.36 15.38 12.53
N LEU A 138 4.66 15.67 12.59
CA LEU A 138 5.39 16.38 11.53
C LEU A 138 5.44 15.55 10.25
N LEU A 139 5.68 14.24 10.35
CA LEU A 139 5.64 13.34 9.20
C LEU A 139 4.25 13.31 8.55
N GLN A 140 3.18 13.23 9.36
CA GLN A 140 1.81 13.28 8.83
C GLN A 140 1.53 14.59 8.10
N THR A 141 2.03 15.71 8.62
CA THR A 141 1.91 17.02 7.97
C THR A 141 2.53 17.01 6.57
N GLU A 142 3.76 16.52 6.44
CA GLU A 142 4.43 16.43 5.13
C GLU A 142 3.67 15.53 4.15
N LEU A 143 3.16 14.39 4.64
CA LEU A 143 2.38 13.46 3.83
C LEU A 143 1.07 14.09 3.34
N GLN A 144 0.37 14.82 4.20
CA GLN A 144 -0.86 15.51 3.82
C GLN A 144 -0.59 16.60 2.78
N GLN A 145 0.46 17.39 2.95
CA GLN A 145 0.83 18.41 1.97
C GLN A 145 1.19 17.82 0.60
N ARG A 146 1.89 16.68 0.59
CA ARG A 146 2.21 15.96 -0.66
C ARG A 146 0.97 15.38 -1.32
N ASP A 147 0.07 14.79 -0.55
CA ASP A 147 -1.21 14.27 -1.06
C ASP A 147 -2.06 15.38 -1.68
N ASP A 148 -2.11 16.54 -1.01
CA ASP A 148 -2.78 17.73 -1.53
C ASP A 148 -2.17 18.23 -2.84
N TYR A 149 -0.83 18.24 -2.97
CA TYR A 149 -0.17 18.56 -4.22
C TYR A 149 -0.54 17.56 -5.33
N THR A 150 -0.50 16.26 -5.04
CA THR A 150 -0.87 15.20 -5.99
C THR A 150 -2.35 15.27 -6.40
N LYS A 151 -3.23 15.80 -5.55
CA LYS A 151 -4.66 15.98 -5.89
C LYS A 151 -4.94 17.26 -6.66
N LYS A 152 -4.32 18.38 -6.26
CA LYS A 152 -4.69 19.72 -6.73
C LYS A 152 -3.80 20.23 -7.87
N ALA A 153 -2.52 19.89 -7.85
CA ALA A 153 -1.49 20.50 -8.70
C ALA A 153 -0.63 19.46 -9.43
N ASN A 154 -1.14 18.24 -9.62
CA ASN A 154 -0.40 17.18 -10.29
C ASN A 154 -0.06 17.60 -11.73
N LEU A 155 1.20 18.04 -11.91
CA LEU A 155 1.74 18.54 -13.17
C LEU A 155 1.60 17.52 -14.30
N PHE A 156 1.56 16.23 -13.95
CA PHE A 156 1.45 15.13 -14.91
C PHE A 156 0.01 14.81 -15.30
N ALA A 157 -1.00 15.34 -14.59
CA ALA A 157 -2.40 15.00 -14.85
C ALA A 157 -2.82 15.38 -16.28
N HIS A 158 -2.32 16.52 -16.79
CA HIS A 158 -2.58 16.93 -18.16
C HIS A 158 -1.92 15.99 -19.17
N ASP A 159 -0.64 15.68 -18.98
CA ASP A 159 0.14 14.88 -19.94
C ASP A 159 -0.34 13.42 -19.97
N VAL A 160 -0.62 12.83 -18.80
CA VAL A 160 -1.19 11.48 -18.70
C VAL A 160 -2.58 11.42 -19.34
N LYS A 161 -3.39 12.47 -19.18
CA LYS A 161 -4.69 12.54 -19.84
C LYS A 161 -4.54 12.65 -21.35
N ALA A 162 -3.64 13.50 -21.84
CA ALA A 162 -3.40 13.67 -23.27
C ALA A 162 -2.91 12.36 -23.92
N ASP A 163 -2.00 11.66 -23.26
CA ASP A 163 -1.49 10.35 -23.72
C ASP A 163 -2.60 9.30 -23.77
N LYS A 164 -3.41 9.22 -22.71
CA LYS A 164 -4.59 8.35 -22.67
C LYS A 164 -5.59 8.66 -23.79
N ASP A 165 -5.91 9.94 -24.01
CA ASP A 165 -6.86 10.37 -25.02
C ASP A 165 -6.36 10.04 -26.45
N MET A 166 -5.04 10.07 -26.68
CA MET A 166 -4.45 9.61 -27.96
C MET A 166 -4.60 8.10 -28.13
N HIS A 167 -4.26 7.32 -27.11
CA HIS A 167 -4.39 5.85 -27.17
C HIS A 167 -5.85 5.39 -27.32
N ASP A 168 -6.79 6.03 -26.63
CA ASP A 168 -8.21 5.70 -26.74
C ASP A 168 -8.74 6.03 -28.15
N ARG A 169 -8.26 7.12 -28.77
CA ARG A 169 -8.60 7.47 -30.17
C ARG A 169 -8.06 6.44 -31.16
N ASP A 170 -6.80 6.02 -31.01
CA ASP A 170 -6.18 5.05 -31.91
C ASP A 170 -6.88 3.68 -31.79
N ASN A 171 -7.17 3.24 -30.56
CA ASN A 171 -7.99 2.06 -30.30
C ASN A 171 -9.40 2.15 -30.92
N PHE A 172 -10.01 3.34 -30.89
CA PHE A 172 -11.31 3.54 -31.54
C PHE A 172 -11.18 3.34 -33.06
N ILE A 173 -10.21 4.00 -33.70
CA ILE A 173 -9.98 3.90 -35.16
C ILE A 173 -9.74 2.45 -35.59
N ASP A 174 -8.89 1.72 -34.88
CA ASP A 174 -8.56 0.33 -35.20
C ASP A 174 -9.79 -0.60 -35.16
N ASN A 175 -10.76 -0.31 -34.30
CA ASN A 175 -11.97 -1.11 -34.16
C ASN A 175 -13.03 -0.84 -35.25
N ILE A 176 -13.07 0.37 -35.83
CA ILE A 176 -14.00 0.71 -36.93
C ILE A 176 -13.40 0.50 -38.32
N SER A 177 -12.07 0.52 -38.45
CA SER A 177 -11.39 0.31 -39.72
C SER A 177 -11.82 -0.96 -40.48
N PRO A 178 -12.05 -2.13 -39.84
CA PRO A 178 -12.53 -3.32 -40.55
C PRO A 178 -14.00 -3.27 -41.00
N GLU A 179 -14.80 -2.32 -40.50
CA GLU A 179 -16.22 -2.15 -40.89
C GLU A 179 -16.42 -1.16 -42.05
N MET A 180 -15.39 -0.39 -42.41
CA MET A 180 -15.42 0.57 -43.50
C MET A 180 -14.89 0.04 -44.85
N ASP A 181 -14.37 -1.20 -44.88
CA ASP A 181 -13.83 -1.86 -46.10
C ASP A 181 -14.90 -2.69 -46.85
N VAL A 182 -16.20 -2.36 -46.70
CA VAL A 182 -17.35 -3.02 -47.37
C VAL A 182 -17.95 -2.15 -48.47
#